data_AF-A0A925U6D6-F1
#
_entry.id   AF-A0A925U6D6-F1
#
_cell.length_a   1.000
_cell.length_b   1.000
_cell.length_c   1.000
_cell.angle_alpha   90.00
_cell.angle_beta   90.00
_cell.angle_gamma   90.00
#
_symmetry.space_group_name_H-M   'P 1'
#
loop_
_entity.id
_entity.type
_entity.pdbx_description
1 polymer ?
#
loop_
_entity_poly.entity_id
_entity_poly.type
_entity_poly.pdbx_seq_one_letter_code
_entity_poly.pdbx_strand_id
1 'polypeptide(L)'
;MRLSRADRSLVADWWFSIDRRLLTLVFVLITVGLVISLAASPPAAQKLRLDQFHFVIRHAVFLGLSVAVFIAASMLSPRQIRQMSLMMALVGFVLMAAAFAQGYERNG
;
A
#
# COMPACT_ATOMS: atom_id res chain seq x y z
N MET A 1 -25.05 -0.91 13.32
CA MET A 1 -24.49 -2.12 13.96
C MET A 1 -23.62 -1.67 15.13
N ARG A 2 -23.98 -2.00 16.38
CA ARG A 2 -23.13 -1.76 17.56
C ARG A 2 -22.24 -2.99 17.71
N LEU A 3 -20.94 -2.86 17.44
CA LEU A 3 -19.97 -3.94 17.65
C LEU A 3 -19.94 -4.27 19.14
N SER A 4 -20.47 -5.43 19.52
CA SER A 4 -20.46 -5.92 20.90
C SER A 4 -19.17 -6.68 21.15
N ARG A 5 -18.60 -6.63 22.36
CA ARG A 5 -17.46 -7.50 22.73
C ARG A 5 -17.80 -9.00 22.69
N ALA A 6 -19.08 -9.34 22.61
CA ALA A 6 -19.54 -10.71 22.40
C ALA A 6 -19.43 -11.17 20.94
N ASP A 7 -19.26 -10.25 19.98
CA ASP A 7 -19.13 -10.57 18.56
C ASP A 7 -17.71 -11.07 18.25
N ARG A 8 -17.56 -12.37 17.98
CA ARG A 8 -16.29 -13.00 17.54
C ARG A 8 -16.03 -12.87 16.04
N SER A 9 -16.46 -11.75 15.45
CA SER A 9 -16.23 -11.50 14.02
C SER A 9 -14.79 -11.02 13.80
N LEU A 10 -14.18 -11.39 12.67
CA LEU A 10 -12.82 -10.98 12.32
C LEU A 10 -12.62 -9.46 12.37
N VAL A 11 -13.66 -8.69 12.00
CA VAL A 11 -13.64 -7.22 12.00
C VAL A 11 -13.71 -6.66 13.42
N ALA A 12 -14.51 -7.26 14.31
CA ALA A 12 -14.59 -6.85 15.70
C ALA A 12 -13.26 -7.11 16.43
N ASP A 13 -12.71 -8.31 16.29
CA ASP A 13 -11.44 -8.69 16.89
C ASP A 13 -10.31 -7.77 16.41
N TRP A 14 -10.23 -7.53 15.09
CA TRP A 14 -9.25 -6.62 14.49
C TRP A 14 -9.34 -5.20 15.05
N TRP A 15 -10.56 -4.64 15.13
CA TRP A 15 -10.78 -3.28 15.61
C TRP A 15 -10.38 -3.09 17.08
N PHE A 16 -10.52 -4.13 17.89
CA PHE A 16 -10.10 -4.10 19.29
C PHE A 16 -8.62 -4.44 19.50
N SER A 17 -8.00 -5.22 18.62
CA SER A 17 -6.59 -5.60 18.74
C SER A 17 -5.61 -4.55 18.20
N ILE A 18 -6.03 -3.74 17.22
CA ILE A 18 -5.11 -2.85 16.50
C ILE A 18 -4.79 -1.56 17.27
N ASP A 19 -3.54 -1.10 17.17
CA ASP A 19 -3.11 0.17 17.75
C ASP A 19 -3.62 1.35 16.93
N ARG A 20 -4.63 2.04 17.47
CA ARG A 20 -5.26 3.23 16.88
C ARG A 20 -4.31 4.42 16.73
N ARG A 21 -3.28 4.54 17.58
CA ARG A 21 -2.29 5.63 17.47
C ARG A 21 -1.43 5.41 16.24
N LEU A 22 -0.93 4.19 16.06
CA LEU A 22 -0.13 3.82 14.90
C LEU A 22 -0.95 3.94 13.61
N LEU A 23 -2.20 3.46 13.61
CA LEU A 23 -3.10 3.66 12.46
C LEU A 23 -3.27 5.14 12.10
N THR A 24 -3.53 5.99 13.10
CA THR A 24 -3.69 7.44 12.88
C THR A 24 -2.42 8.04 12.26
N LEU A 25 -1.23 7.68 12.77
CA LEU A 25 0.04 8.15 12.22
C LEU A 25 0.25 7.72 10.77
N VAL A 26 -0.10 6.48 10.42
CA VAL A 26 -0.04 5.98 9.04
C VAL A 26 -0.97 6.78 8.13
N PHE A 27 -2.21 7.05 8.55
CA PHE A 27 -3.15 7.85 7.75
C PHE A 27 -2.71 9.31 7.61
N VAL A 28 -2.12 9.90 8.66
CA VAL A 28 -1.50 11.24 8.58
C VAL A 28 -0.36 11.23 7.55
N LEU A 29 0.53 10.24 7.61
CA LEU A 29 1.64 10.12 6.67
C LEU A 29 1.16 9.99 5.21
N ILE A 30 0.15 9.14 4.99
CA ILE A 30 -0.50 8.99 3.68
C ILE A 30 -1.05 10.33 3.18
N THR A 31 -1.75 11.07 4.04
CA THR A 31 -2.37 12.36 3.67
C THR A 31 -1.31 13.39 3.32
N VAL A 32 -0.23 13.47 4.12
CA VAL A 32 0.90 14.36 3.84
C VAL A 32 1.56 14.00 2.51
N GLY A 33 1.78 12.70 2.24
CA GLY A 33 2.33 12.23 0.98
C GLY A 33 1.45 12.62 -0.23
N LEU A 34 0.13 12.52 -0.10
CA LEU A 34 -0.81 12.91 -1.15
C LEU A 34 -0.78 14.43 -1.42
N VAL A 35 -0.70 15.25 -0.37
CA VAL A 35 -0.56 16.72 -0.50
C VAL A 35 0.74 17.10 -1.20
N ILE A 36 1.85 16.46 -0.85
CA ILE A 36 3.14 16.69 -1.53
C ILE A 36 3.06 16.25 -3.00
N SER A 37 2.42 15.11 -3.28
CA SER A 37 2.22 14.63 -4.65
C SER A 37 1.46 15.63 -5.52
N LEU A 38 0.43 16.29 -4.97
CA LEU A 38 -0.30 17.36 -5.65
C LEU A 38 0.59 18.55 -6.03
N ALA A 39 1.53 18.93 -5.16
CA ALA A 39 2.46 20.03 -5.43
C ALA A 39 3.55 19.64 -6.46
N ALA A 40 4.04 18.41 -6.40
CA ALA A 40 5.14 17.94 -7.25
C ALA A 40 4.70 17.51 -8.66
N SER A 41 3.45 17.10 -8.84
CA SER A 41 2.98 16.49 -10.09
C SER A 41 2.85 17.44 -11.29
N PRO A 42 2.28 18.66 -11.18
CA PRO A 42 2.15 19.57 -12.32
C PRO A 42 3.48 19.93 -13.01
N PRO A 43 4.56 20.33 -12.30
CA PRO A 43 5.82 20.67 -12.96
C PRO A 43 6.49 19.45 -13.60
N ALA A 44 6.25 18.24 -13.09
CA ALA A 44 6.74 17.01 -13.70
C ALA A 44 5.94 16.63 -14.97
N ALA A 45 4.61 16.75 -14.93
CA ALA A 45 3.73 16.45 -16.05
C ALA A 45 3.95 17.37 -17.25
N GLN A 46 4.19 18.67 -17.00
CA GLN A 46 4.47 19.65 -18.06
C GLN A 46 5.71 19.28 -18.89
N LYS A 47 6.78 18.77 -18.24
CA LYS A 47 7.99 18.32 -18.95
C LYS A 47 7.73 17.16 -19.90
N LEU A 48 6.76 16.33 -19.57
CA LEU A 48 6.38 15.12 -20.31
C LEU A 48 5.22 15.37 -21.28
N ARG A 49 4.71 16.62 -21.38
CA ARG A 49 3.51 17.00 -22.14
C ARG A 49 2.27 16.17 -21.76
N LEU A 50 2.18 15.81 -20.48
CA LEU A 50 1.05 15.09 -19.90
C LEU A 50 0.08 16.05 -19.20
N ASP A 51 -1.12 15.57 -18.91
CA ASP A 51 -2.08 16.30 -18.07
C ASP A 51 -1.50 16.58 -16.67
N GLN A 52 -1.80 17.76 -16.13
CA GLN A 52 -1.22 18.25 -14.87
C GLN A 52 -1.50 17.31 -13.68
N PHE A 53 -2.62 16.59 -13.70
CA PHE A 53 -3.03 15.67 -12.65
C PHE A 53 -2.77 14.20 -12.98
N HIS A 54 -2.10 13.90 -14.10
CA HIS A 54 -1.84 12.52 -14.53
C HIS A 54 -1.19 11.66 -13.43
N PHE A 55 -0.15 12.18 -12.78
CA PHE A 55 0.55 11.46 -11.71
C PHE A 55 -0.26 11.37 -10.42
N VAL A 56 -1.00 12.42 -10.08
CA VAL A 56 -1.86 12.47 -8.89
C VAL A 56 -2.95 11.42 -8.97
N ILE A 57 -3.64 11.32 -10.12
CA ILE A 57 -4.72 10.37 -10.32
C ILE A 57 -4.20 8.93 -10.15
N ARG A 58 -3.07 8.61 -10.79
CA ARG A 58 -2.45 7.28 -10.65
C ARG A 58 -2.00 7.02 -9.22
N HIS A 59 -1.38 8.00 -8.57
CA HIS A 59 -0.98 7.89 -7.17
C HIS A 59 -2.17 7.61 -6.27
N ALA A 60 -3.31 8.30 -6.47
CA ALA A 60 -4.54 8.06 -5.72
C ALA A 60 -5.11 6.65 -5.94
N VAL A 61 -5.09 6.14 -7.19
CA VAL A 61 -5.52 4.77 -7.50
C VAL A 61 -4.65 3.74 -6.80
N PHE A 62 -3.32 3.86 -6.91
CA PHE A 62 -2.39 2.95 -6.24
C PHE A 62 -2.47 3.07 -4.71
N LEU A 63 -2.74 4.27 -4.19
CA LEU A 63 -2.93 4.49 -2.76
C LEU A 63 -4.16 3.75 -2.25
N GLY A 64 -5.29 3.80 -2.97
CA GLY A 64 -6.49 3.04 -2.63
C GLY A 64 -6.23 1.53 -2.57
N LEU A 65 -5.52 1.00 -3.58
CA LEU A 65 -5.12 -0.41 -3.60
C LEU A 65 -4.17 -0.76 -2.43
N SER A 66 -3.22 0.13 -2.13
CA SER A 66 -2.27 -0.05 -1.03
C SER A 66 -2.97 -0.09 0.33
N VAL A 67 -3.95 0.79 0.55
CA VAL A 67 -4.76 0.79 1.79
C VAL A 67 -5.56 -0.50 1.89
N ALA A 68 -6.16 -0.99 0.80
CA ALA A 68 -6.88 -2.26 0.81
C ALA A 68 -5.96 -3.43 1.19
N VAL A 69 -4.76 -3.50 0.61
CA VAL A 69 -3.76 -4.52 0.93
C VAL A 69 -3.27 -4.38 2.37
N PHE A 70 -3.03 -3.16 2.86
CA PHE A 70 -2.62 -2.88 4.24
C PHE A 70 -3.64 -3.40 5.25
N ILE A 71 -4.92 -3.08 5.05
CA ILE A 71 -5.99 -3.56 5.93
C ILE A 71 -6.09 -5.09 5.85
N ALA A 72 -6.10 -5.69 4.65
CA ALA A 72 -6.15 -7.14 4.49
C ALA A 72 -4.97 -7.85 5.18
N ALA A 73 -3.75 -7.33 5.01
CA ALA A 73 -2.55 -7.88 5.63
C ALA A 73 -2.59 -7.78 7.16
N SER A 74 -3.15 -6.69 7.71
CA SER A 74 -3.30 -6.50 9.15
C SER A 74 -4.30 -7.46 9.82
N MET A 75 -5.15 -8.13 9.03
CA MET A 75 -6.09 -9.15 9.51
C MET A 75 -5.55 -10.58 9.41
N LEU A 76 -4.34 -10.79 8.88
CA LEU A 76 -3.75 -12.12 8.72
C LEU A 76 -3.34 -12.73 10.07
N SER A 77 -3.57 -14.03 10.21
CA SER A 77 -3.07 -14.79 11.36
C SER A 77 -1.55 -15.01 11.27
N PRO A 78 -0.86 -15.23 12.41
CA PRO A 78 0.58 -15.47 12.42
C PRO A 78 1.04 -16.66 11.56
N ARG A 79 0.19 -17.68 11.40
CA ARG A 79 0.45 -18.83 10.51
C ARG A 79 0.43 -18.42 9.04
N GLN A 80 -0.58 -17.64 8.64
CA GLN A 80 -0.70 -17.12 7.28
C GLN A 80 0.44 -16.16 6.94
N ILE A 81 0.84 -15.30 7.88
CA ILE A 81 1.97 -14.38 7.69
C ILE A 81 3.25 -15.15 7.36
N ARG A 82 3.53 -16.25 8.07
CA ARG A 82 4.73 -17.08 7.84
C ARG A 82 4.72 -17.77 6.48
N GLN A 83 3.56 -18.26 6.04
CA GLN A 83 3.43 -18.88 4.72
C GLN A 83 3.56 -17.84 3.61
N MET A 84 2.89 -16.69 3.77
CA MET A 84 2.91 -15.59 2.81
C MET A 84 4.30 -14.99 2.68
N SER A 85 5.05 -14.83 3.78
CA SER A 85 6.40 -14.27 3.75
C SER A 85 7.38 -15.16 2.97
N LEU A 86 7.30 -16.49 3.14
CA LEU A 86 8.14 -17.43 2.38
C LEU A 86 7.77 -17.43 0.89
N MET A 87 6.47 -17.44 0.58
CA MET A 87 5.99 -17.38 -0.80
C MET A 87 6.41 -16.06 -1.47
N MET A 88 6.20 -14.92 -0.81
CA MET A 88 6.60 -13.60 -1.32
C MET A 88 8.12 -13.49 -1.50
N ALA A 89 8.91 -14.05 -0.59
CA ALA A 89 10.36 -14.08 -0.72
C ALA A 89 10.80 -14.86 -1.97
N LEU A 90 10.25 -16.07 -2.17
CA LEU A 90 10.57 -16.89 -3.33
C LEU A 90 10.14 -16.22 -4.65
N VAL A 91 8.93 -15.67 -4.70
CA VAL A 91 8.44 -14.89 -5.85
C VAL A 91 9.34 -13.68 -6.09
N GLY A 92 9.75 -12.98 -5.03
CA GLY A 92 10.66 -11.83 -5.12
C GLY A 92 12.01 -12.19 -5.74
N PHE A 93 12.61 -13.32 -5.33
CA PHE A 93 13.86 -13.80 -5.95
C PHE A 93 13.69 -14.18 -7.42
N VAL A 94 12.59 -14.85 -7.77
CA VAL A 94 12.28 -15.19 -9.17
C VAL A 94 12.10 -13.92 -10.00
N LEU A 95 11.34 -12.95 -9.51
CA LEU A 95 11.12 -11.66 -10.20
C LEU A 95 12.43 -10.87 -10.34
N MET A 96 13.30 -10.90 -9.33
CA MET A 96 14.61 -10.27 -9.40
C MET A 96 15.48 -10.90 -10.49
N ALA A 97 15.56 -12.24 -10.54
CA ALA A 97 16.28 -12.95 -11.61
C ALA A 97 15.69 -12.63 -13.00
N ALA A 98 14.36 -12.58 -13.11
CA ALA A 98 13.69 -12.21 -14.35
C ALA A 98 13.99 -10.76 -14.76
N ALA A 99 14.03 -9.82 -13.81
CA ALA A 99 14.38 -8.43 -14.06
C ALA A 99 15.82 -8.28 -14.56
N PHE A 100 16.78 -9.06 -14.06
CA PHE A 100 18.14 -9.08 -14.62
C PHE A 100 18.21 -9.64 -16.03
N ALA A 101 17.38 -10.64 -16.35
CA ALA A 101 17.40 -11.28 -17.67
C ALA A 101 16.69 -10.47 -18.76
N GLN A 102 15.62 -9.75 -18.41
CA GLN A 102 14.68 -9.13 -19.36
C GLN A 102 14.33 -7.66 -19.03
N GLY A 103 15.03 -7.06 -18.07
CA GLY A 103 14.73 -5.72 -17.57
C GLY A 103 15.03 -4.62 -18.59
N TYR A 104 14.15 -3.63 -18.64
CA TYR A 104 14.39 -2.40 -19.38
C TYR A 104 15.31 -1.49 -18.56
N GLU A 105 16.49 -1.19 -19.07
CA GLU A 105 17.39 -0.22 -18.46
C GLU A 105 16.77 1.18 -18.57
N ARG A 106 16.58 1.84 -17.42
CA ARG A 106 16.07 3.22 -17.35
C ARG A 106 17.14 4.26 -17.07
N ASN A 107 18.13 3.94 -16.22
CA ASN A 107 19.05 4.94 -15.65
C ASN A 107 20.55 4.61 -15.76
N GLY A 108 20.95 3.59 -16.54
CA GLY A 108 22.35 3.18 -16.69
C GLY A 108 22.90 2.46 -15.47
#